data_AF-A0A1H3SUJ0-F1
#
_entry.id   AF-A0A1H3SUJ0-F1
#
_cell.length_a   1.000
_cell.length_b   1.000
_cell.length_c   1.000
_cell.angle_alpha   90.00
_cell.angle_beta   90.00
_cell.angle_gamma   90.00
#
_symmetry.space_group_name_H-M   'P 1'
#
loop_
_entity.id
_entity.type
_entity.pdbx_description
1 polymer ?
#
loop_
_entity_poly.entity_id
_entity_poly.type
_entity_poly.pdbx_seq_one_letter_code
_entity_poly.pdbx_strand_id
1 'polypeptide(L)'
;MTLSEMLDSLDAVVRMVSASLQSKDAVALEQSSTRLRDAMAAFSELARRFSAADWTQELRERAQALGEQMAMQRDQLARMAVVAQHQAAALIPQASDQATYGRDLYGHPHAGPGKARIYHSAS
;
A
#
# COMPACT_ATOMS: atom_id res chain seq x y z
N MET A 1 28.24 -8.46 -19.32
CA MET A 1 26.78 -8.45 -19.16
C MET A 1 26.20 -7.61 -20.28
N THR A 2 25.48 -8.25 -21.17
CA THR A 2 24.83 -7.66 -22.35
C THR A 2 23.43 -7.15 -21.98
N LEU A 3 22.86 -6.29 -22.84
CA LEU A 3 21.53 -5.73 -22.62
C LEU A 3 20.43 -6.81 -22.58
N SER A 4 20.57 -7.86 -23.39
CA SER A 4 19.66 -9.02 -23.40
C SER A 4 19.71 -9.81 -22.09
N GLU A 5 20.91 -10.13 -21.60
CA GLU A 5 21.08 -10.84 -20.32
C GLU A 5 20.48 -10.07 -19.16
N MET A 6 20.57 -8.72 -19.18
CA MET A 6 19.97 -7.90 -18.15
C MET A 6 18.44 -7.89 -18.23
N LEU A 7 17.86 -7.86 -19.44
CA LEU A 7 16.40 -7.98 -19.61
C LEU A 7 15.88 -9.35 -19.17
N ASP A 8 16.61 -10.43 -19.44
CA ASP A 8 16.25 -11.77 -18.96
C ASP A 8 16.33 -11.86 -17.42
N SER A 9 17.37 -11.27 -16.82
CA SER A 9 17.46 -11.15 -15.36
C SER A 9 16.32 -10.32 -14.77
N LEU A 10 15.88 -9.28 -15.49
CA LEU A 10 14.79 -8.40 -15.07
C LEU A 10 13.45 -9.14 -15.10
N ASP A 11 13.17 -9.91 -16.17
CA ASP A 11 12.00 -10.78 -16.28
C ASP A 11 11.93 -11.79 -15.12
N ALA A 12 13.06 -12.41 -14.79
CA ALA A 12 13.14 -13.36 -13.67
C ALA A 12 12.79 -12.71 -12.32
N VAL A 13 13.25 -11.47 -12.08
CA VAL A 13 12.93 -10.73 -10.85
C VAL A 13 11.44 -10.33 -10.81
N VAL A 14 10.87 -9.89 -11.94
CA VAL A 14 9.43 -9.57 -12.05
C VAL A 14 8.56 -10.81 -11.79
N ARG A 15 8.96 -12.00 -12.28
CA ARG A 15 8.30 -13.26 -11.95
C ARG A 15 8.42 -13.63 -10.48
N MET A 16 9.58 -13.39 -9.87
CA MET A 16 9.80 -13.64 -8.45
C MET A 16 8.89 -12.78 -7.57
N VAL A 17 8.76 -11.48 -7.87
CA VAL A 17 7.81 -10.58 -7.17
C VAL A 17 6.38 -11.07 -7.33
N SER A 18 6.00 -11.52 -8.54
CA SER A 18 4.65 -12.07 -8.79
C SER A 18 4.37 -13.31 -7.93
N ALA A 19 5.34 -14.22 -7.80
CA ALA A 19 5.22 -15.40 -6.97
C ALA A 19 5.11 -15.03 -5.48
N SER A 20 5.92 -14.09 -5.01
CA SER A 20 5.85 -13.58 -3.63
C SER A 20 4.50 -12.93 -3.33
N LEU A 21 3.95 -12.15 -4.26
CA LEU A 21 2.61 -11.56 -4.11
C LEU A 21 1.51 -12.63 -3.92
N GLN A 22 1.59 -13.74 -4.65
CA GLN A 22 0.63 -14.83 -4.54
C GLN A 22 0.78 -15.62 -3.24
N SER A 23 2.01 -15.71 -2.71
CA SER A 23 2.31 -16.46 -1.48
C SER A 23 1.76 -15.83 -0.20
N LYS A 24 1.32 -14.55 -0.25
CA LYS A 24 0.91 -13.73 0.91
C LYS A 24 1.99 -13.59 1.99
N ASP A 25 3.24 -13.93 1.69
CA ASP A 25 4.38 -13.70 2.57
C ASP A 25 4.87 -12.26 2.42
N ALA A 26 4.63 -11.45 3.45
CA ALA A 26 5.01 -10.05 3.48
C ALA A 26 6.54 -9.85 3.45
N VAL A 27 7.31 -10.75 4.09
CA VAL A 27 8.78 -10.66 4.16
C VAL A 27 9.37 -11.02 2.80
N ALA A 28 8.89 -12.10 2.17
CA ALA A 28 9.31 -12.47 0.82
C ALA A 28 8.94 -11.40 -0.21
N LEU A 29 7.80 -10.73 -0.03
CA LEU A 29 7.38 -9.62 -0.89
C LEU A 29 8.29 -8.39 -0.71
N GLU A 30 8.66 -8.02 0.51
CA GLU A 30 9.58 -6.91 0.76
C GLU A 30 10.95 -7.18 0.13
N GLN A 31 11.50 -8.37 0.35
CA GLN A 31 12.81 -8.76 -0.20
C GLN A 31 12.80 -8.77 -1.74
N SER A 32 11.76 -9.37 -2.34
CA SER A 32 11.63 -9.40 -3.81
C SER A 32 11.42 -8.00 -4.39
N SER A 33 10.68 -7.12 -3.70
CA SER A 33 10.48 -5.72 -4.12
C SER A 33 11.76 -4.90 -4.04
N THR A 34 12.58 -5.10 -3.01
CA THR A 34 13.90 -4.45 -2.90
C THR A 34 14.83 -4.92 -4.02
N ARG A 35 14.88 -6.23 -4.29
CA ARG A 35 15.66 -6.77 -5.43
C ARG A 35 15.20 -6.21 -6.77
N LEU A 36 13.89 -6.01 -6.96
CA LEU A 36 13.36 -5.38 -8.19
C LEU A 36 13.84 -3.94 -8.33
N ARG A 37 13.82 -3.15 -7.26
CA ARG A 37 14.33 -1.76 -7.27
C ARG A 37 15.82 -1.70 -7.60
N ASP A 38 16.61 -2.59 -6.99
CA ASP A 38 18.05 -2.65 -7.25
C ASP A 38 18.35 -3.07 -8.70
N ALA A 39 17.62 -4.05 -9.22
CA ALA A 39 17.72 -4.49 -10.61
C ALA A 39 17.32 -3.37 -11.59
N MET A 40 16.26 -2.61 -11.30
CA MET A 40 15.87 -1.44 -12.11
C MET A 40 16.94 -0.36 -12.10
N ALA A 41 17.54 -0.08 -10.93
CA ALA A 41 18.60 0.91 -10.80
C ALA A 41 19.82 0.49 -11.65
N ALA A 42 20.24 -0.77 -11.54
CA ALA A 42 21.33 -1.34 -12.34
C ALA A 42 21.01 -1.29 -13.85
N PHE A 43 19.78 -1.62 -14.22
CA PHE A 43 19.30 -1.53 -15.61
C PHE A 43 19.32 -0.09 -16.13
N SER A 44 18.86 0.89 -15.35
CA SER A 44 18.85 2.30 -15.77
C SER A 44 20.26 2.83 -16.01
N GLU A 45 21.21 2.46 -15.15
CA GLU A 45 22.61 2.83 -15.28
C GLU A 45 23.26 2.15 -16.49
N LEU A 46 22.93 0.88 -16.74
CA LEU A 46 23.42 0.16 -17.91
C LEU A 46 22.81 0.71 -19.21
N ALA A 47 21.50 0.95 -19.24
CA ALA A 47 20.79 1.50 -20.39
C ALA A 47 21.34 2.86 -20.82
N ARG A 48 21.82 3.68 -19.87
CA ARG A 48 22.47 4.97 -20.13
C ARG A 48 23.83 4.83 -20.85
N ARG A 49 24.50 3.69 -20.71
CA ARG A 49 25.79 3.41 -21.36
C ARG A 49 25.65 2.92 -22.80
N PHE A 50 24.45 2.49 -23.20
CA PHE A 50 24.16 2.05 -24.55
C PHE A 50 23.65 3.21 -25.42
N SER A 51 24.10 3.24 -26.66
CA SER A 51 23.63 4.18 -27.68
C SER A 51 22.26 3.75 -28.22
N ALA A 52 21.49 4.68 -28.79
CA ALA A 52 20.23 4.36 -29.46
C ALA A 52 20.39 3.34 -30.60
N ALA A 53 21.60 3.21 -31.16
CA ALA A 53 21.93 2.20 -32.19
C ALA A 53 22.07 0.78 -31.62
N ASP A 54 22.39 0.64 -30.33
CA ASP A 54 22.52 -0.67 -29.67
C ASP A 54 21.16 -1.25 -29.28
N TRP A 55 20.11 -0.41 -29.27
CA TRP A 55 18.73 -0.80 -29.05
C TRP A 55 18.09 -1.29 -30.35
N THR A 56 18.19 -2.60 -30.59
CA THR A 56 17.40 -3.26 -31.64
C THR A 56 15.90 -3.13 -31.35
N GLN A 57 15.08 -3.25 -32.39
CA GLN A 57 13.62 -3.19 -32.25
C GLN A 57 13.09 -4.26 -31.29
N GLU A 58 13.63 -5.48 -31.36
CA GLU A 58 13.26 -6.58 -30.47
C GLU A 58 13.52 -6.27 -28.98
N LEU A 59 14.68 -5.68 -28.66
CA LEU A 59 15.01 -5.31 -27.28
C LEU A 59 14.09 -4.21 -26.74
N ARG A 60 13.68 -3.28 -27.61
CA ARG A 60 12.74 -2.22 -27.26
C ARG A 60 11.34 -2.78 -27.00
N GLU A 61 10.85 -3.68 -27.85
CA GLU A 61 9.57 -4.36 -27.65
C GLU A 61 9.56 -5.17 -26.36
N ARG A 62 10.63 -5.90 -26.04
CA ARG A 62 10.76 -6.64 -24.78
C ARG A 62 10.76 -5.71 -23.56
N ALA A 63 11.50 -4.60 -23.62
CA ALA A 63 11.49 -3.60 -22.54
C ALA A 63 10.11 -2.95 -22.35
N GLN A 64 9.38 -2.68 -23.44
CA GLN A 64 8.01 -2.17 -23.38
C GLN A 64 7.05 -3.18 -22.76
N ALA A 65 7.11 -4.45 -23.18
CA ALA A 65 6.29 -5.52 -22.61
C ALA A 65 6.53 -5.71 -21.10
N LEU A 66 7.79 -5.64 -20.66
CA LEU A 66 8.13 -5.66 -19.23
C LEU A 66 7.55 -4.44 -18.49
N GLY A 67 7.58 -3.26 -19.12
CA GLY A 67 6.94 -2.05 -18.60
C GLY A 67 5.42 -2.22 -18.40
N GLU A 68 4.73 -2.81 -19.37
CA GLU A 68 3.29 -3.09 -19.30
C GLU A 68 2.97 -4.09 -18.18
N GLN A 69 3.75 -5.17 -18.06
CA GLN A 69 3.59 -6.15 -16.98
C GLN A 69 3.75 -5.51 -15.60
N MET A 70 4.78 -4.67 -15.42
CA MET A 70 4.98 -3.94 -14.16
C MET A 70 3.84 -2.95 -13.87
N ALA A 71 3.28 -2.29 -14.90
CA ALA A 71 2.13 -1.41 -14.73
C ALA A 71 0.89 -2.17 -14.24
N MET A 72 0.63 -3.36 -14.79
CA MET A 72 -0.45 -4.24 -14.32
C MET A 72 -0.25 -4.67 -12.87
N GLN A 73 0.98 -5.06 -12.48
CA GLN A 73 1.29 -5.42 -11.09
C GLN A 73 1.07 -4.25 -10.13
N ARG A 74 1.42 -3.03 -10.53
CA ARG A 74 1.17 -1.83 -9.74
C ARG A 74 -0.33 -1.57 -9.53
N ASP A 75 -1.16 -1.79 -10.55
CA ASP A 75 -2.61 -1.66 -10.42
C ASP A 75 -3.18 -2.70 -9.44
N GLN A 76 -2.73 -3.95 -9.53
CA GLN A 76 -3.11 -5.02 -8.60
C GLN A 76 -2.72 -4.68 -7.16
N LEU A 77 -1.50 -4.19 -6.95
CA LEU A 77 -1.00 -3.73 -5.65
C LEU A 77 -1.82 -2.56 -5.09
N ALA A 78 -2.17 -1.58 -5.92
CA ALA A 78 -2.99 -0.45 -5.50
C ALA A 78 -4.37 -0.90 -4.99
N ARG A 79 -4.99 -1.86 -5.69
CA ARG A 79 -6.27 -2.46 -5.25
C ARG A 79 -6.10 -3.21 -3.92
N MET A 80 -5.04 -3.99 -3.76
CA MET A 80 -4.76 -4.70 -2.51
C MET A 80 -4.54 -3.73 -1.34
N ALA A 81 -3.85 -2.62 -1.57
CA ALA A 81 -3.61 -1.59 -0.56
C ALA A 81 -4.92 -0.94 -0.08
N VAL A 82 -5.87 -0.69 -0.99
CA VAL A 82 -7.20 -0.17 -0.63
C VAL A 82 -7.96 -1.18 0.25
N VAL A 83 -7.94 -2.46 -0.11
CA VAL A 83 -8.58 -3.52 0.71
C VAL A 83 -7.93 -3.60 2.10
N ALA A 84 -6.60 -3.58 2.16
CA ALA A 84 -5.86 -3.59 3.42
C ALA A 84 -6.19 -2.35 4.28
N GLN A 85 -6.31 -1.17 3.67
CA GLN A 85 -6.70 0.07 4.35
C GLN A 85 -8.13 -0.03 4.94
N HIS A 86 -9.08 -0.59 4.19
CA HIS A 86 -10.44 -0.81 4.69
C HIS A 86 -10.48 -1.82 5.84
N GLN A 87 -9.69 -2.90 5.76
CA GLN A 87 -9.57 -3.87 6.85
C GLN A 87 -8.95 -3.25 8.10
N ALA A 88 -7.90 -2.43 7.95
CA ALA A 88 -7.30 -1.69 9.06
C ALA A 88 -8.31 -0.71 9.69
N ALA A 89 -9.08 0.02 8.88
CA ALA A 89 -10.10 0.94 9.36
C ALA A 89 -11.24 0.25 10.13
N ALA A 90 -11.57 -0.99 9.79
CA ALA A 90 -12.56 -1.79 10.53
C ALA A 90 -12.05 -2.28 11.89
N LEU A 91 -10.74 -2.47 12.03
CA LEU A 91 -10.10 -2.95 13.27
C LEU A 91 -9.78 -1.81 14.25
N ILE A 92 -9.65 -0.57 13.77
CA ILE A 92 -9.52 0.59 14.62
C ILE A 92 -10.94 0.99 15.05
N PRO A 93 -11.30 0.88 16.34
CA PRO A 93 -12.54 1.44 16.81
C PRO A 93 -12.49 2.92 16.48
N GLN A 94 -13.39 3.40 15.62
CA GLN A 94 -13.60 4.83 15.51
C GLN A 94 -14.05 5.25 16.89
N ALA A 95 -13.18 5.96 17.62
CA ALA A 95 -13.50 6.55 18.90
C ALA A 95 -14.72 7.41 18.65
N SER A 96 -15.88 6.81 18.89
CA SER A 96 -17.14 7.49 18.87
C SER A 96 -17.00 8.44 20.05
N ASP A 97 -16.92 9.73 19.77
CA ASP A 97 -16.70 10.83 20.72
C ASP A 97 -17.82 10.96 21.79
N GLN A 98 -18.62 9.91 21.94
CA GLN A 98 -19.57 9.72 23.01
C GLN A 98 -19.51 8.24 23.42
N ALA A 99 -18.74 7.96 24.47
CA ALA A 99 -19.03 6.83 25.32
C ALA A 99 -20.49 6.99 25.80
N THR A 100 -21.42 6.23 25.21
CA THR A 100 -22.86 6.30 25.50
C THR A 100 -23.19 6.07 26.99
N TYR A 101 -22.25 5.54 27.78
CA TYR A 101 -22.47 5.19 29.19
C TYR A 101 -21.40 5.72 30.17
N GLY A 102 -20.57 6.70 29.78
CA GLY A 102 -19.40 7.10 30.59
C GLY A 102 -19.43 8.48 31.26
N ARG A 103 -20.42 9.34 30.97
CA ARG A 103 -20.31 10.78 31.32
C ARG A 103 -20.86 11.19 32.69
N ASP A 104 -21.46 10.28 33.46
CA ASP A 104 -22.10 10.63 34.75
C ASP A 104 -21.40 10.06 36.01
N LEU A 105 -20.26 9.38 35.88
CA LEU A 105 -19.60 8.74 37.04
C LEU A 105 -18.51 9.59 37.72
N TYR A 106 -18.07 10.69 37.10
CA TYR A 106 -17.18 11.65 37.75
C TYR A 106 -17.95 12.95 38.03
N GLY A 107 -18.48 13.01 39.26
CA GLY A 107 -19.23 14.14 39.78
C GLY A 107 -18.52 15.47 39.57
N HIS A 108 -19.13 16.33 38.77
CA HIS A 108 -18.84 17.76 38.80
C HIS A 108 -19.49 18.37 40.05
N PRO A 109 -18.75 19.11 40.89
CA PRO A 109 -19.36 19.89 41.96
C PRO A 109 -20.20 21.01 41.34
N HIS A 110 -21.47 21.06 41.74
CA HIS A 110 -22.44 22.09 41.40
C HIS A 110 -21.86 23.51 41.58
N ALA A 111 -21.73 24.24 40.48
CA ALA A 111 -21.59 25.70 40.50
C ALA A 111 -22.55 26.31 39.48
N GLY A 112 -23.80 26.54 39.89
CA GLY A 112 -24.79 27.28 39.11
C GLY A 112 -26.21 27.11 39.67
N PRO A 113 -26.94 28.20 40.00
CA PRO A 113 -28.30 28.12 40.51
C PRO A 113 -29.28 27.88 39.36
N GLY A 114 -29.31 26.65 38.85
CA GLY A 114 -30.28 26.20 37.85
C GLY A 114 -31.55 25.71 38.55
N LYS A 115 -32.59 26.56 38.58
CA LYS A 115 -33.91 26.25 39.15
C LYS A 115 -34.48 24.93 38.59
N ALA A 116 -34.54 23.89 39.42
CA ALA A 116 -35.32 22.69 39.14
C ALA A 116 -36.82 23.01 39.31
N ARG A 117 -37.55 23.10 38.19
CA ARG A 117 -39.02 23.09 38.18
C ARG A 117 -39.49 21.64 38.26
N ILE A 118 -39.54 21.13 39.49
CA ILE A 118 -40.20 19.86 39.80
C ILE A 118 -41.71 20.06 39.59
N TYR A 119 -42.25 19.32 38.62
CA TYR A 119 -43.69 19.19 38.39
C TYR A 119 -44.33 18.56 39.63
N HIS A 120 -45.11 19.35 40.37
CA HIS A 120 -45.97 18.87 41.43
C HIS A 120 -47.35 19.51 41.27
N SER A 121 -48.16 18.93 40.40
CA SER A 121 -49.60 19.18 40.35
C SER A 121 -50.31 17.85 40.15
N ALA A 122 -50.54 17.17 41.27
CA ALA A 122 -51.56 16.14 41.42
C ALA A 122 -51.91 16.05 42.91
N SER A 123 -52.84 16.90 43.35
CA SER A 123 -53.80 16.67 44.46
C SER A 123 -54.85 17.78 44.41
#